data_AF-A0A4S0VGE5-F1
#
_entry.id   AF-A0A4S0VGE5-F1
#
_cell.length_a   1.000
_cell.length_b   1.000
_cell.length_c   1.000
_cell.angle_alpha   90.00
_cell.angle_beta   90.00
_cell.angle_gamma   90.00
#
_symmetry.space_group_name_H-M   'P 1'
#
loop_
_entity.id
_entity.type
_entity.pdbx_description
1 polymer ?
#
loop_
_entity_poly.entity_id
_entity_poly.type
_entity_poly.pdbx_seq_one_letter_code
_entity_poly.pdbx_strand_id
1 'polypeptide(L)'
;MHRGKPHMHHVGNPARVLLDLVGHDNISIKPDCYEPRCIEPTHWRVIIERQLKYDDAPKQTWRDPRDPTLVQFNDRELEEIQMLVAEETVDEDELNEFYRPEIVAEILKRRATA
;
A
#
# COMPACT_ATOMS: atom_id res chain seq x y z
N MET A 1 -12.31 10.19 -24.93
CA MET A 1 -13.70 9.70 -24.98
C MET A 1 -13.76 8.48 -25.88
N HIS A 2 -14.02 7.28 -25.37
CA HIS A 2 -14.28 6.09 -26.20
C HIS A 2 -15.77 5.74 -26.03
N ARG A 3 -16.55 5.74 -27.12
CA ARG A 3 -18.00 5.44 -27.13
C ARG A 3 -18.91 6.34 -26.27
N GLY A 4 -18.61 7.63 -26.14
CA GLY A 4 -19.55 8.59 -25.53
C GLY A 4 -19.78 8.43 -24.02
N LYS A 5 -19.01 7.61 -23.32
CA LYS A 5 -19.04 7.49 -21.86
C LYS A 5 -17.80 8.17 -21.26
N PRO A 6 -17.94 8.95 -20.16
CA PRO A 6 -16.80 9.51 -19.45
C PRO A 6 -15.92 8.37 -18.93
N HIS A 7 -14.65 8.37 -19.33
CA HIS A 7 -13.69 7.32 -19.02
C HIS A 7 -12.79 7.83 -17.89
N MET A 8 -13.08 7.42 -16.65
CA MET A 8 -12.39 7.88 -15.43
C MET A 8 -11.06 7.13 -15.22
N HIS A 9 -10.09 7.28 -16.12
CA HIS A 9 -8.85 6.48 -16.05
C HIS A 9 -7.67 7.19 -15.39
N HIS A 10 -7.68 8.52 -15.28
CA HIS A 10 -6.48 9.25 -14.86
C HIS A 10 -6.76 10.30 -13.78
N VAL A 11 -7.42 11.41 -14.10
CA VAL A 11 -7.64 12.53 -13.16
C VAL A 11 -9.15 12.69 -12.94
N GLY A 12 -9.59 12.69 -11.68
CA GLY A 12 -11.01 12.84 -11.31
C GLY A 12 -11.80 11.53 -11.08
N ASN A 13 -11.14 10.37 -11.04
CA ASN A 13 -11.78 9.13 -10.60
C ASN A 13 -11.91 9.14 -9.05
N PRO A 14 -13.11 9.00 -8.48
CA PRO A 14 -13.29 8.98 -7.01
C PRO A 14 -12.52 7.83 -6.33
N ALA A 15 -12.28 6.72 -7.02
CA ALA A 15 -11.46 5.64 -6.48
C ALA A 15 -10.01 6.08 -6.20
N ARG A 16 -9.47 7.10 -6.89
CA ARG A 16 -8.15 7.66 -6.55
C ARG A 16 -8.16 8.36 -5.20
N VAL A 17 -9.26 9.02 -4.84
CA VAL A 17 -9.39 9.70 -3.56
C VAL A 17 -9.44 8.68 -2.43
N LEU A 18 -10.21 7.61 -2.61
CA LEU A 18 -10.31 6.52 -1.64
C LEU A 18 -9.01 5.71 -1.48
N LEU A 19 -8.11 5.79 -2.47
CA LEU A 19 -6.80 5.13 -2.46
C LEU A 19 -5.65 6.06 -2.08
N ASP A 20 -5.96 7.29 -1.67
CA ASP A 20 -4.98 8.33 -1.34
C ASP A 20 -3.97 8.59 -2.48
N LEU A 21 -4.44 8.56 -3.73
CA LEU A 21 -3.62 8.73 -4.93
C LEU A 21 -3.64 10.16 -5.50
N VAL A 22 -4.18 11.13 -4.77
CA VAL A 22 -4.37 12.50 -5.29
C VAL A 22 -3.04 13.23 -5.50
N GLY A 23 -2.01 12.93 -4.69
CA GLY A 23 -0.65 13.48 -4.84
C GLY A 23 0.31 12.60 -5.65
N HIS A 24 -0.19 11.51 -6.21
CA HIS A 24 0.62 10.48 -6.88
C HIS A 24 0.39 10.46 -8.38
N ASP A 25 1.02 11.39 -9.09
CA ASP A 25 0.84 11.59 -10.54
C ASP A 25 1.36 10.43 -11.37
N ASN A 26 2.40 9.73 -10.90
CA ASN A 26 2.98 8.57 -11.55
C ASN A 26 2.29 7.25 -11.19
N ILE A 27 1.17 7.31 -10.45
CA ILE A 27 0.40 6.12 -10.08
C ILE A 27 -0.95 6.17 -10.78
N SER A 28 -1.23 5.17 -11.59
CA SER A 28 -2.47 4.98 -12.33
C SER A 28 -3.32 3.88 -11.69
N ILE A 29 -4.64 3.94 -11.91
CA ILE A 29 -5.56 2.87 -11.48
C ILE A 29 -6.26 2.26 -12.69
N LYS A 30 -6.46 0.94 -12.65
CA LYS A 30 -7.25 0.21 -13.64
C LYS A 30 -8.40 -0.52 -12.95
N PRO A 31 -9.62 -0.47 -13.50
CA PRO A 31 -10.72 -1.25 -12.98
C PRO A 31 -10.47 -2.73 -13.27
N ASP A 32 -10.73 -3.57 -12.29
CA ASP A 32 -10.74 -5.03 -12.42
C ASP A 32 -12.17 -5.56 -12.63
N CYS A 33 -13.16 -4.80 -12.18
CA CYS A 33 -14.57 -5.08 -12.42
C CYS A 33 -15.08 -4.49 -13.74
N TYR A 34 -16.19 -5.03 -14.25
CA TYR A 34 -16.84 -4.58 -15.49
C TYR A 34 -17.91 -3.49 -15.28
N GLU A 35 -18.17 -3.09 -14.03
CA GLU A 35 -19.17 -2.07 -13.70
C GLU A 35 -18.59 -0.67 -13.96
N PRO A 36 -19.11 0.09 -14.93
CA PRO A 36 -18.52 1.36 -15.36
C PRO A 36 -18.53 2.47 -14.30
N ARG A 37 -19.35 2.34 -13.25
CA ARG A 37 -19.48 3.32 -12.15
C ARG A 37 -18.94 2.81 -10.82
N CYS A 38 -18.23 1.67 -10.80
CA CYS A 38 -17.71 1.13 -9.56
C CYS A 38 -16.72 2.09 -8.92
N ILE A 39 -16.89 2.38 -7.64
CA ILE A 39 -15.97 3.20 -6.85
C ILE A 39 -15.30 2.40 -5.73
N GLU A 40 -15.67 1.13 -5.59
CA GLU A 40 -15.20 0.27 -4.50
C GLU A 40 -13.69 0.06 -4.60
N PRO A 41 -12.89 0.47 -3.60
CA PRO A 41 -11.44 0.46 -3.68
C PRO A 41 -10.88 -0.90 -4.13
N THR A 42 -11.37 -2.00 -3.56
CA THR A 42 -10.89 -3.36 -3.81
C THR A 42 -11.01 -3.81 -5.28
N HIS A 43 -11.95 -3.24 -6.04
CA HIS A 43 -12.14 -3.56 -7.47
C HIS A 43 -11.23 -2.76 -8.41
N TRP A 44 -10.28 -1.98 -7.86
CA TRP A 44 -9.30 -1.24 -8.63
C TRP A 44 -7.90 -1.78 -8.35
N ARG A 45 -7.15 -2.04 -9.41
CA ARG A 45 -5.73 -2.36 -9.34
C ARG A 45 -4.91 -1.09 -9.52
N VAL A 46 -3.95 -0.90 -8.62
CA VAL A 46 -3.00 0.22 -8.65
C VAL A 46 -1.77 -0.17 -9.46
N ILE A 47 -1.32 0.72 -10.33
CA ILE A 47 -0.20 0.53 -11.25
C ILE A 47 0.76 1.70 -11.06
N ILE A 48 1.96 1.39 -10.59
CA ILE A 48 3.03 2.38 -10.47
C ILE A 48 3.71 2.48 -11.84
N GLU A 49 3.56 3.63 -12.49
CA GLU A 49 4.18 3.88 -13.78
C GLU A 49 5.68 4.17 -13.61
N ARG A 50 6.46 3.81 -14.64
CA ARG A 50 7.90 4.04 -14.62
C ARG A 50 8.16 5.54 -14.76
N GLN A 51 8.92 6.11 -13.83
CA GLN A 51 9.41 7.49 -13.94
C GLN A 51 10.24 7.64 -15.23
N LEU A 52 10.08 8.78 -15.90
CA LEU A 52 10.87 9.10 -17.08
C LEU A 52 12.34 9.26 -16.67
N LYS A 53 13.27 8.86 -17.54
CA LYS A 53 14.72 8.81 -17.27
C LYS A 53 15.31 10.15 -16.77
N TYR A 54 14.65 11.27 -17.05
CA TYR A 54 15.10 12.62 -16.73
C TYR A 54 14.29 13.28 -15.59
N ASP A 55 13.34 12.57 -14.99
CA ASP A 55 12.72 13.02 -13.74
C ASP A 55 13.61 12.56 -12.59
N ASP A 56 14.45 13.46 -12.09
CA ASP A 56 15.27 13.26 -10.89
C ASP A 56 14.45 13.34 -9.59
N ALA A 57 13.12 13.34 -9.69
CA ALA A 57 12.24 13.32 -8.54
C ALA A 57 12.43 12.00 -7.77
N PRO A 58 12.42 12.03 -6.42
CA PRO A 58 12.48 10.82 -5.63
C PRO A 58 11.32 9.89 -6.03
N LYS A 59 11.59 8.58 -5.99
CA LYS A 59 10.56 7.58 -6.27
C LYS A 59 9.45 7.75 -5.23
N GLN A 60 8.26 8.13 -5.68
CA GLN A 60 7.12 8.25 -4.77
C GLN A 60 6.80 6.87 -4.19
N THR A 61 6.79 6.79 -2.86
CA THR A 61 6.29 5.64 -2.12
C THR A 61 4.80 5.87 -1.86
N TRP A 62 3.97 4.93 -2.32
CA TRP A 62 2.54 4.93 -2.03
C TRP A 62 2.25 3.82 -1.05
N ARG A 63 1.47 4.14 -0.01
CA ARG A 63 1.00 3.19 0.99
C ARG A 63 -0.44 2.86 0.68
N ASP A 64 -0.73 1.57 0.50
CA ASP A 64 -2.09 1.13 0.18
C ASP A 64 -2.97 1.28 1.44
N PRO A 65 -4.00 2.16 1.43
CA PRO A 65 -4.89 2.32 2.58
C PRO A 65 -5.78 1.09 2.83
N ARG A 66 -5.82 0.13 1.90
CA ARG A 66 -6.53 -1.15 2.09
C ARG A 66 -5.77 -2.10 2.98
N ASP A 67 -4.46 -1.92 3.11
CA ASP A 67 -3.64 -2.76 3.96
C ASP A 67 -3.54 -2.10 5.36
N PRO A 68 -4.30 -2.61 6.35
CA PRO A 68 -4.30 -2.01 7.69
C PRO A 68 -2.93 -2.10 8.37
N THR A 69 -2.04 -3.01 7.91
CA THR A 69 -0.71 -3.19 8.49
C THR A 69 0.27 -2.11 8.01
N LEU A 70 0.14 -1.63 6.77
CA LEU A 70 1.03 -0.62 6.18
C LEU A 70 0.71 0.81 6.63
N VAL A 71 -0.52 1.05 7.08
CA VAL A 71 -0.94 2.35 7.62
C VAL A 71 -0.40 2.56 9.05
N GLN A 72 -0.18 1.50 9.81
CA GLN A 72 0.21 1.58 11.23
C GLN A 72 1.72 1.77 11.44
N PHE A 73 2.56 1.27 10.54
CA PHE A 73 4.02 1.25 10.73
C PHE A 73 4.75 2.14 9.74
N ASN A 74 5.87 2.72 10.17
CA ASN A 74 6.77 3.44 9.29
C ASN A 74 7.62 2.48 8.44
N ASP A 75 8.23 2.96 7.35
CA ASP A 75 9.04 2.12 6.45
C ASP A 75 10.18 1.43 7.21
N ARG A 76 10.82 2.15 8.15
CA ARG A 76 11.85 1.60 9.05
C ARG A 76 11.30 0.51 9.98
N GLU A 77 10.11 0.69 10.53
CA GLU A 77 9.49 -0.28 11.44
C GLU A 77 9.09 -1.55 10.68
N LEU A 78 8.65 -1.43 9.42
CA LEU A 78 8.33 -2.57 8.57
C LEU A 78 9.57 -3.40 8.20
N GLU A 79 10.70 -2.73 7.90
CA GLU A 79 11.98 -3.41 7.67
C GLU A 79 12.44 -4.18 8.91
N GLU A 80 12.33 -3.55 10.08
CA GLU A 80 12.66 -4.16 11.37
C GLU A 80 11.76 -5.36 11.69
N ILE A 81 10.43 -5.23 11.48
CA ILE A 81 9.47 -6.34 11.60
C ILE A 81 9.86 -7.48 10.65
N GLN A 82 10.20 -7.20 9.39
CA GLN A 82 10.60 -8.25 8.44
C GLN A 82 11.87 -8.98 8.87
N MET A 83 12.87 -8.25 9.36
CA MET A 83 14.09 -8.84 9.90
C MET A 83 13.81 -9.75 11.10
N LEU A 84 13.02 -9.27 12.07
CA LEU A 84 12.70 -10.02 13.28
C LEU A 84 11.80 -11.23 13.01
N VAL A 85 10.93 -11.16 12.00
CA VAL A 85 10.16 -12.33 11.55
C VAL A 85 11.08 -13.38 10.92
N ALA A 86 12.08 -12.97 10.15
CA ALA A 86 13.07 -13.90 9.56
C ALA A 86 14.03 -14.48 10.62
N GLU A 87 14.34 -13.71 11.66
CA GLU A 87 15.14 -14.13 12.80
C GLU A 87 14.24 -14.85 13.83
N GLU A 88 13.92 -16.12 13.54
CA GLU A 88 13.00 -16.99 14.31
C GLU A 88 13.37 -17.18 15.79
N THR A 89 14.55 -16.73 16.22
CA THR A 89 15.12 -16.97 17.56
C THR A 89 14.77 -15.93 18.62
N VAL A 90 14.09 -14.83 18.28
CA VAL A 90 13.77 -13.78 19.28
C VAL A 90 12.56 -14.18 20.11
N ASP A 91 12.72 -14.22 21.43
CA ASP A 91 11.66 -14.56 22.39
C ASP A 91 10.61 -13.43 22.53
N GLU A 92 9.36 -13.79 22.82
CA GLU A 92 8.25 -12.84 22.96
C GLU A 92 8.46 -11.86 24.13
N ASP A 93 9.10 -12.30 25.21
CA ASP A 93 9.40 -11.45 26.36
C ASP A 93 10.42 -10.35 26.02
N GLU A 94 11.45 -10.67 25.20
CA GLU A 94 12.42 -9.68 24.73
C GLU A 94 11.76 -8.68 23.75
N LEU A 95 10.88 -9.17 22.87
CA LEU A 95 10.14 -8.30 21.95
C LEU A 95 9.28 -7.28 22.69
N ASN A 96 8.62 -7.69 23.78
CA ASN A 96 7.79 -6.79 24.60
C ASN A 96 8.62 -5.77 25.42
N GLU A 97 9.90 -6.04 25.68
CA GLU A 97 10.79 -5.11 26.39
C GLU A 97 11.27 -3.97 25.47
N PHE A 98 11.58 -4.28 24.21
CA PHE A 98 12.21 -3.33 23.28
C PHE A 98 11.25 -2.67 22.28
N TYR A 99 10.10 -3.29 22.00
CA TYR A 99 9.18 -2.81 20.96
C TYR A 99 7.81 -2.43 21.50
N ARG A 100 7.09 -1.63 20.71
CA ARG A 100 5.71 -1.28 20.99
C ARG A 100 4.81 -2.50 20.83
N PRO A 101 3.72 -2.61 21.61
CA PRO A 101 2.83 -3.77 21.57
C PRO A 101 2.22 -3.99 20.17
N GLU A 102 2.00 -2.93 19.38
CA GLU A 102 1.50 -3.08 18.01
C GLU A 102 2.51 -3.80 17.10
N ILE A 103 3.81 -3.48 17.23
CA ILE A 103 4.89 -4.09 16.46
C ILE A 103 5.05 -5.56 16.85
N VAL A 104 5.05 -5.85 18.15
CA VAL A 104 5.15 -7.23 18.68
C VAL A 104 4.00 -8.09 18.17
N ALA A 105 2.76 -7.58 18.25
CA ALA A 105 1.58 -8.29 17.76
C ALA A 105 1.68 -8.60 16.26
N GLU A 106 2.20 -7.67 15.45
CA GLU A 106 2.37 -7.89 14.00
C GLU A 106 3.50 -8.89 13.68
N ILE A 107 4.61 -8.87 14.44
CA ILE A 107 5.69 -9.87 14.32
C ILE A 107 5.17 -11.28 14.62
N LEU A 108 4.49 -11.45 15.76
CA LEU A 108 3.93 -12.73 16.20
C LEU A 108 2.89 -13.26 15.20
N LYS A 109 2.02 -12.37 14.71
CA LYS A 109 1.02 -12.71 13.70
C LYS A 109 1.66 -13.21 12.41
N ARG A 110 2.71 -12.54 11.92
CA ARG A 110 3.42 -12.94 10.70
C ARG A 110 4.15 -14.27 10.87
N ARG A 111 4.81 -14.49 12.02
CA ARG A 111 5.44 -15.79 12.35
C ARG A 111 4.42 -16.92 12.41
N ALA A 112 3.23 -16.69 12.94
CA ALA A 112 2.18 -17.71 13.02
C ALA A 112 1.57 -18.08 11.64
N THR A 113 1.73 -17.24 10.62
CA THR A 113 1.22 -17.46 9.26
C THR A 113 2.29 -17.91 8.24
N ALA A 114 3.56 -17.90 8.63
CA ALA A 114 4.69 -18.37 7.81
C ALA A 114 4.85 -19.89 7.92
#